data_AF-A0A963WYG3-F1
#
_entry.id   AF-A0A963WYG3-F1
#
_cell.length_a   1.000
_cell.length_b   1.000
_cell.length_c   1.000
_cell.angle_alpha   90.00
_cell.angle_beta   90.00
_cell.angle_gamma   90.00
#
_symmetry.space_group_name_H-M   'P 1'
#
loop_
_entity.id
_entity.type
_entity.pdbx_description
1 polymer ?
#
loop_
_entity_poly.entity_id
_entity_poly.type
_entity_poly.pdbx_seq_one_letter_code
_entity_poly.pdbx_strand_id
1 'polypeptide(L)'
;MNWTQLIFDLIDLRSFSNLWYWIALAVTWSTASHWILGVPFDMVLRARRHGGQAERDLEDMIRINVTRILYIVREAGVILMALGAFLLTTLALLGFYYHIEFCQALFLIAMPLSLVALMSVNTARRIFTAEDTGEALRKRLALHRVTVQVVGMIAIFVTAFWGMLQNFNVSILPG
;
A
#
# COMPACT_ATOMS: atom_id res chain seq x y z
N MET A 1 30.54 8.95 -20.37
CA MET A 1 29.28 8.49 -19.76
C MET A 1 28.76 9.59 -18.85
N ASN A 2 27.58 10.14 -19.11
CA ASN A 2 26.97 11.15 -18.24
C ASN A 2 26.26 10.45 -17.07
N TRP A 3 26.37 10.94 -15.84
CA TRP A 3 25.72 10.33 -14.67
C TRP A 3 24.20 10.16 -14.83
N THR A 4 23.58 11.06 -15.60
CA THR A 4 22.18 10.94 -16.02
C THR A 4 21.93 9.73 -16.90
N GLN A 5 22.79 9.44 -17.88
CA GLN A 5 22.68 8.23 -18.70
C GLN A 5 22.87 6.95 -17.89
N LEU A 6 23.74 6.96 -16.89
CA LEU A 6 23.95 5.82 -15.99
C LEU A 6 22.71 5.57 -15.10
N ILE A 7 22.02 6.64 -14.68
CA ILE A 7 20.74 6.56 -13.98
C ILE A 7 19.62 6.09 -14.92
N PHE A 8 19.59 6.52 -16.19
CA PHE A 8 18.61 6.06 -17.17
C PHE A 8 18.85 4.62 -17.66
N ASP A 9 20.11 4.17 -17.73
CA ASP A 9 20.46 2.77 -18.01
C ASP A 9 20.22 1.87 -16.78
N LEU A 10 20.34 2.39 -15.55
CA LEU A 10 19.93 1.68 -14.32
C LEU A 10 18.41 1.68 -14.13
N ILE A 11 17.71 2.70 -14.65
CA ILE A 11 16.26 2.74 -14.87
C ILE A 11 15.99 2.29 -16.31
N ASP A 12 16.64 1.20 -16.74
CA ASP A 12 16.25 0.54 -17.98
C ASP A 12 14.75 0.30 -17.90
N LEU A 13 14.01 0.75 -18.91
CA LEU A 13 12.54 0.85 -18.91
C LEU A 13 11.85 -0.52 -18.69
N ARG A 14 12.63 -1.59 -18.69
CA ARG A 14 12.31 -2.96 -18.26
C ARG A 14 12.19 -3.09 -16.74
N SER A 15 11.21 -2.39 -16.18
CA SER A 15 10.92 -2.37 -14.75
C SER A 15 10.81 -3.76 -14.12
N PHE A 16 10.21 -4.73 -14.82
CA PHE A 16 10.01 -6.09 -14.28
C PHE A 16 11.25 -6.99 -14.38
N SER A 17 12.20 -6.64 -15.26
CA SER A 17 13.50 -7.32 -15.36
C SER A 17 14.52 -6.78 -14.37
N ASN A 18 14.29 -5.58 -13.81
CA ASN A 18 15.22 -4.91 -12.92
C ASN A 18 14.86 -5.15 -11.44
N LEU A 19 15.89 -5.37 -10.62
CA LEU A 19 15.75 -5.62 -9.18
C LEU A 19 15.10 -4.43 -8.44
N TRP A 20 15.23 -3.20 -8.95
CA TRP A 20 14.69 -2.00 -8.30
C TRP A 20 13.20 -2.15 -7.98
N TYR A 21 12.44 -2.70 -8.92
CA TYR A 21 10.99 -2.80 -8.80
C TYR A 21 10.60 -3.75 -7.69
N TRP A 22 11.27 -4.90 -7.63
CA TRP A 22 11.03 -5.93 -6.63
C TRP A 22 11.43 -5.49 -5.23
N ILE A 23 12.51 -4.72 -5.10
CA ILE A 23 12.88 -4.08 -3.83
C ILE A 23 11.79 -3.08 -3.42
N ALA A 24 11.36 -2.20 -4.32
CA ALA A 24 10.32 -1.21 -4.05
C ALA A 24 9.00 -1.90 -3.63
N LEU A 25 8.60 -2.96 -4.33
CA LEU A 25 7.41 -3.76 -4.03
C LEU A 25 7.52 -4.41 -2.65
N ALA A 26 8.65 -5.07 -2.34
CA ALA A 26 8.87 -5.74 -1.06
C ALA A 26 8.88 -4.75 0.12
N VAL A 27 9.59 -3.63 -0.02
CA VAL A 27 9.63 -2.57 1.00
C VAL A 27 8.23 -2.01 1.21
N THR A 28 7.51 -1.67 0.13
CA THR A 28 6.16 -1.13 0.18
C THR A 28 5.22 -2.04 0.97
N TRP A 29 5.19 -3.33 0.64
CA TRP A 29 4.29 -4.28 1.30
C TRP A 29 4.72 -4.64 2.72
N SER A 30 6.02 -4.64 3.00
CA SER A 30 6.55 -4.78 4.36
C SER A 30 6.09 -3.62 5.24
N THR A 31 6.25 -2.37 4.76
CA THR A 31 5.81 -1.17 5.48
C THR A 31 4.29 -1.15 5.66
N ALA A 32 3.52 -1.39 4.60
CA ALA A 32 2.05 -1.40 4.65
C ALA A 32 1.50 -2.47 5.62
N SER A 33 2.18 -3.61 5.75
CA SER A 33 1.78 -4.70 6.66
C SER A 33 2.20 -4.48 8.11
N HIS A 34 3.21 -3.65 8.35
CA HIS A 34 3.72 -3.34 9.69
C HIS A 34 2.95 -2.18 10.35
N TRP A 35 2.62 -1.14 9.57
CA TRP A 35 1.96 0.07 10.05
C TRP A 35 0.46 0.04 9.75
N ILE A 36 -0.35 -0.31 10.75
CA ILE A 36 -1.80 -0.42 10.62
C ILE A 36 -2.45 0.81 11.23
N LEU A 37 -3.17 1.58 10.41
CA LEU A 37 -3.74 2.86 10.82
C LEU A 37 -2.70 3.79 11.46
N GLY A 38 -1.45 3.76 10.99
CA GLY A 38 -0.36 4.58 11.53
C GLY A 38 0.25 4.07 12.84
N VAL A 39 -0.17 2.90 13.34
CA VAL A 39 0.35 2.28 14.57
C VAL A 39 1.11 1.00 14.23
N PRO A 40 2.32 0.80 14.79
CA PRO A 40 3.08 -0.41 14.54
C PRO A 40 2.42 -1.60 15.24
N PHE A 41 2.35 -2.74 14.55
CA PHE A 41 1.58 -3.90 15.04
C PHE A 41 2.13 -4.51 16.34
N ASP A 42 3.40 -4.25 16.69
CA ASP A 42 3.98 -4.72 17.94
C ASP A 42 3.26 -4.12 19.16
N MET A 43 2.73 -2.90 19.07
CA MET A 43 1.92 -2.29 20.13
C MET A 43 0.63 -3.09 20.37
N VAL A 44 -0.02 -3.58 19.31
CA VAL A 44 -1.21 -4.44 19.42
C VAL A 44 -0.89 -5.75 20.14
N LEU A 45 0.26 -6.35 19.81
CA LEU A 45 0.72 -7.57 20.46
C LEU A 45 1.10 -7.34 21.92
N ARG A 46 1.73 -6.20 22.23
CA ARG A 46 2.15 -5.82 23.57
C ARG A 46 0.94 -5.56 24.47
N ALA A 47 -0.04 -4.81 23.97
CA ALA A 47 -1.31 -4.54 24.62
C ALA A 47 -2.03 -5.86 24.97
N ARG A 48 -2.13 -6.80 24.01
CA ARG A 48 -2.70 -8.13 24.26
C ARG A 48 -1.98 -8.93 25.35
N ARG A 49 -0.65 -8.84 25.41
CA ARG A 49 0.17 -9.63 26.35
C ARG A 49 0.22 -9.04 27.77
N HIS A 50 0.34 -7.72 27.88
CA HIS A 50 0.65 -7.05 29.15
C HIS A 50 -0.54 -6.25 29.70
N GLY A 51 -1.49 -5.86 28.85
CA GLY A 51 -2.62 -5.00 29.22
C GLY A 51 -2.17 -3.69 29.89
N GLY A 52 -3.03 -3.15 30.75
CA GLY A 52 -2.70 -2.02 31.62
C GLY A 52 -2.21 -0.80 30.83
N GLN A 53 -0.99 -0.35 31.12
CA GLN A 53 -0.40 0.79 30.42
C GLN A 53 -0.21 0.54 28.92
N ALA A 54 0.17 -0.66 28.51
CA ALA A 54 0.37 -0.99 27.10
C ALA A 54 -0.93 -0.93 26.29
N GLU A 55 -2.07 -1.23 26.91
CA GLU A 55 -3.40 -1.08 26.28
C GLU A 55 -3.75 0.40 26.13
N ARG A 56 -3.53 1.21 27.17
CA ARG A 56 -3.78 2.67 27.11
C ARG A 56 -2.93 3.36 26.05
N ASP A 57 -1.65 3.03 25.98
CA ASP A 57 -0.73 3.59 24.98
C ASP A 57 -1.19 3.25 23.54
N LEU A 58 -1.72 2.03 23.34
CA LEU A 58 -2.30 1.62 22.06
C LEU A 58 -3.57 2.41 21.75
N GLU A 59 -4.50 2.51 22.70
CA GLU A 59 -5.76 3.22 22.54
C GLU A 59 -5.54 4.70 22.23
N ASP A 60 -4.62 5.37 22.93
CA ASP A 60 -4.28 6.76 22.70
C ASP A 60 -3.65 6.97 21.32
N MET A 61 -2.71 6.10 20.93
CA MET A 61 -2.08 6.18 19.62
C MET A 61 -3.08 5.96 18.49
N ILE A 62 -4.01 5.01 18.65
CA ILE A 62 -5.08 4.77 17.68
C ILE A 62 -6.03 5.95 17.63
N ARG A 63 -6.45 6.50 18.78
CA ARG A 63 -7.32 7.68 18.85
C ARG A 63 -6.73 8.84 18.05
N ILE A 64 -5.44 9.14 18.24
CA ILE A 64 -4.74 10.21 17.52
C ILE A 64 -4.74 9.94 16.02
N ASN A 65 -4.35 8.74 15.59
CA ASN A 65 -4.26 8.39 14.17
C ASN A 65 -5.64 8.36 13.48
N VAL A 66 -6.66 7.77 14.13
CA VAL A 66 -8.03 7.74 13.62
C VAL A 66 -8.58 9.15 13.45
N THR A 67 -8.39 10.01 14.45
CA THR A 67 -8.81 11.42 14.39
C THR A 67 -8.13 12.14 13.21
N ARG A 68 -6.82 11.92 13.03
CA ARG A 68 -6.06 12.50 11.92
C ARG A 68 -6.54 12.00 10.55
N ILE A 69 -6.78 10.70 10.39
CA ILE A 69 -7.28 10.11 9.15
C ILE A 69 -8.64 10.72 8.79
N LEU A 70 -9.56 10.77 9.76
CA LEU A 70 -10.91 11.30 9.54
C LEU A 70 -10.89 12.80 9.26
N TYR A 71 -10.02 13.56 9.92
CA TYR A 71 -9.81 14.98 9.63
C TYR A 71 -9.37 15.20 8.17
N ILE A 72 -8.32 14.49 7.72
CA ILE A 72 -7.83 14.60 6.34
C ILE A 72 -8.92 14.23 5.33
N VAL A 73 -9.68 13.17 5.59
CA VAL A 73 -10.79 12.76 4.70
C VAL A 73 -11.91 13.79 4.69
N ARG A 74 -12.19 14.46 5.81
CA ARG A 74 -13.22 15.50 5.88
C ARG A 74 -12.82 16.77 5.13
N GLU A 75 -11.59 17.24 5.30
CA GLU A 75 -11.10 18.48 4.70
C GLU A 75 -10.68 18.31 3.23
N ALA A 76 -10.04 17.18 2.90
CA ALA A 76 -9.40 16.97 1.59
C ALA A 76 -9.85 15.69 0.89
N GLY A 77 -10.82 14.94 1.40
CA GLY A 77 -11.20 13.63 0.84
C GLY A 77 -11.64 13.68 -0.61
N VAL A 78 -12.42 14.70 -1.00
CA VAL A 78 -12.89 14.86 -2.39
C VAL A 78 -11.73 15.12 -3.34
N ILE A 79 -10.83 16.05 -2.99
CA ILE A 79 -9.69 16.38 -3.86
C ILE A 79 -8.67 15.23 -3.91
N LEU A 80 -8.41 14.55 -2.79
CA LEU A 80 -7.54 13.37 -2.76
C LEU A 80 -8.12 12.22 -3.58
N MET A 81 -9.44 12.00 -3.54
CA MET A 81 -10.11 11.00 -4.35
C MET A 81 -10.04 11.35 -5.84
N ALA A 82 -10.28 12.61 -6.21
CA ALA A 82 -10.20 13.07 -7.60
C ALA A 82 -8.77 12.93 -8.14
N LEU A 83 -7.76 13.41 -7.40
CA LEU A 83 -6.36 13.29 -7.79
C LEU A 83 -5.90 11.83 -7.83
N GLY A 84 -6.30 11.01 -6.86
CA GLY A 84 -5.99 9.58 -6.83
C GLY A 84 -6.59 8.84 -8.02
N ALA A 85 -7.87 9.07 -8.32
CA ALA A 85 -8.54 8.47 -9.48
C ALA A 85 -7.92 8.94 -10.80
N PHE A 86 -7.62 10.23 -10.93
CA PHE A 86 -6.95 10.80 -12.10
C PHE A 86 -5.56 10.17 -12.30
N LEU A 87 -4.74 10.10 -11.25
CA LEU A 87 -3.40 9.51 -11.32
C LEU A 87 -3.46 8.02 -11.67
N LEU A 88 -4.32 7.25 -11.01
CA LEU A 88 -4.49 5.82 -11.30
C LEU A 88 -4.97 5.58 -12.73
N THR A 89 -5.91 6.40 -13.22
CA THR A 89 -6.40 6.30 -14.61
C THR A 89 -5.30 6.65 -15.60
N THR A 90 -4.53 7.70 -15.32
CA THR A 90 -3.39 8.10 -16.16
C THR A 90 -2.34 7.00 -16.22
N LEU A 91 -1.96 6.43 -15.07
CA LEU A 91 -1.05 5.29 -15.00
C LEU A 91 -1.58 4.06 -15.73
N ALA A 92 -2.89 3.79 -15.65
CA ALA A 92 -3.52 2.69 -16.36
C ALA A 92 -3.47 2.89 -17.88
N LEU A 93 -3.82 4.09 -18.36
CA LEU A 93 -3.75 4.41 -19.79
C LEU A 93 -2.32 4.34 -20.32
N LEU A 94 -1.39 5.04 -19.66
CA LEU A 94 0.02 5.01 -20.06
C LEU A 94 0.62 3.59 -19.99
N GLY A 95 0.28 2.84 -18.94
CA GLY A 95 0.80 1.49 -18.72
C GLY A 95 0.24 0.47 -19.70
N PHE A 96 -1.08 0.35 -19.80
CA PHE A 96 -1.71 -0.77 -20.50
C PHE A 96 -2.14 -0.43 -21.93
N TYR A 97 -2.53 0.82 -22.21
CA TYR A 97 -2.92 1.25 -23.56
C TYR A 97 -1.71 1.69 -24.39
N TYR A 98 -0.81 2.49 -23.81
CA TYR A 98 0.42 2.93 -24.48
C TYR A 98 1.63 1.99 -24.23
N HIS A 99 1.42 0.88 -23.52
CA HIS A 99 2.44 -0.15 -23.26
C HIS A 99 3.72 0.36 -22.57
N ILE A 100 3.63 1.43 -21.77
CA ILE A 100 4.77 1.95 -21.00
C ILE A 100 4.96 1.09 -19.75
N GLU A 101 5.96 0.21 -19.76
CA GLU A 101 6.23 -0.76 -18.69
C GLU A 101 6.43 -0.10 -17.31
N PHE A 102 7.13 1.03 -17.25
CA PHE A 102 7.30 1.78 -16.01
C PHE A 102 5.96 2.22 -15.39
N CYS A 103 5.00 2.65 -16.22
CA CYS A 103 3.67 3.03 -15.76
C CYS A 103 2.85 1.81 -15.30
N GLN A 104 3.02 0.65 -15.92
CA GLN A 104 2.42 -0.62 -15.44
C GLN A 104 2.95 -0.97 -14.05
N ALA A 105 4.27 -0.91 -13.87
CA ALA A 105 4.94 -1.19 -12.61
C ALA A 105 4.43 -0.27 -11.48
N LEU A 106 4.36 1.04 -11.74
CA LEU A 106 3.80 2.00 -10.79
C LEU A 106 2.32 1.76 -10.50
N PHE A 107 1.52 1.45 -11.52
CA PHE A 107 0.10 1.14 -11.35
C PHE A 107 -0.12 -0.07 -10.44
N LEU A 108 0.65 -1.15 -10.66
CA LEU A 108 0.55 -2.39 -9.88
C LEU A 108 0.93 -2.21 -8.39
N ILE A 109 1.71 -1.18 -8.06
CA ILE A 109 1.95 -0.77 -6.67
C ILE A 109 0.83 0.15 -6.18
N ALA A 110 0.51 1.20 -6.93
CA ALA A 110 -0.37 2.28 -6.49
C ALA A 110 -1.83 1.84 -6.33
N MET A 111 -2.34 1.00 -7.24
CA MET A 111 -3.73 0.54 -7.24
C MET A 111 -4.09 -0.23 -5.94
N PRO A 112 -3.37 -1.29 -5.54
CA PRO A 112 -3.71 -2.00 -4.30
C PRO A 112 -3.44 -1.16 -3.04
N LEU A 113 -2.46 -0.24 -3.06
CA LEU A 113 -2.28 0.72 -1.97
C LEU A 113 -3.47 1.67 -1.82
N SER A 114 -4.08 2.10 -2.93
CA SER A 114 -5.29 2.94 -2.88
C SER A 114 -6.46 2.19 -2.22
N LEU A 115 -6.59 0.89 -2.48
CA LEU A 115 -7.56 0.03 -1.80
C LEU A 115 -7.29 -0.06 -0.30
N VAL A 116 -6.02 -0.26 0.10
CA VAL A 116 -5.61 -0.27 1.51
C VAL A 116 -5.91 1.09 2.18
N ALA A 117 -5.72 2.21 1.49
CA ALA A 117 -6.07 3.52 2.01
C ALA A 117 -7.59 3.66 2.25
N LEU A 118 -8.43 3.24 1.30
CA LEU A 118 -9.89 3.23 1.46
C LEU A 118 -10.35 2.33 2.61
N MET A 119 -9.77 1.13 2.72
CA MET A 119 -10.02 0.22 3.83
C MET A 119 -9.63 0.85 5.17
N SER A 120 -8.50 1.56 5.21
CA SER A 120 -8.01 2.24 6.41
C SER A 120 -8.96 3.34 6.86
N VAL A 121 -9.52 4.13 5.93
CA VAL A 121 -10.55 5.13 6.22
C VAL A 121 -11.82 4.47 6.77
N ASN A 122 -12.27 3.37 6.16
CA ASN A 122 -13.45 2.65 6.64
C ASN A 122 -13.25 2.07 8.05
N THR A 123 -12.09 1.47 8.31
CA THR A 123 -11.74 0.94 9.64
C THR A 123 -11.63 2.07 10.67
N ALA A 124 -11.00 3.19 10.33
CA ALA A 124 -10.92 4.36 11.20
C ALA A 124 -12.31 4.91 11.55
N ARG A 125 -13.21 5.02 10.56
CA ARG A 125 -14.59 5.44 10.79
C ARG A 125 -15.32 4.48 11.73
N ARG A 126 -15.17 3.16 11.53
CA ARG A 126 -15.79 2.15 12.40
C ARG A 126 -15.30 2.23 13.84
N ILE A 127 -13.98 2.38 14.05
CA ILE A 127 -13.38 2.54 15.39
C ILE A 127 -13.96 3.79 16.06
N PHE A 128 -14.02 4.90 15.33
CA PHE A 128 -14.56 6.16 15.84
C PHE A 128 -16.04 6.06 16.22
N THR A 129 -16.87 5.44 15.39
CA THR A 129 -18.32 5.33 15.63
C THR A 129 -18.71 4.29 16.67
N ALA A 130 -17.97 3.19 16.76
CA ALA A 130 -18.25 2.10 17.69
C ALA A 130 -17.57 2.32 19.06
N GLU A 131 -16.74 3.35 19.18
CA GLU A 131 -15.91 3.61 20.36
C GLU A 131 -15.14 2.36 20.81
N ASP A 132 -14.57 1.63 19.83
CA ASP A 132 -13.92 0.35 20.11
C ASP A 132 -12.73 0.56 21.06
N THR A 133 -12.74 -0.18 22.17
CA THR A 133 -11.69 -0.20 23.19
C THR A 133 -11.32 -1.65 23.53
N GLY A 134 -10.18 -1.83 24.18
CA GLY A 134 -9.71 -3.13 24.67
C GLY A 134 -9.70 -4.23 23.58
N GLU A 135 -10.34 -5.36 23.90
CA GLU A 135 -10.39 -6.53 23.02
C GLU A 135 -11.06 -6.25 21.66
N ALA A 136 -12.13 -5.44 21.64
CA ALA A 136 -12.83 -5.11 20.40
C ALA A 136 -11.92 -4.34 19.44
N LEU A 137 -11.16 -3.37 19.97
CA LEU A 137 -10.17 -2.63 19.21
C LEU A 137 -9.08 -3.54 18.67
N ARG A 138 -8.46 -4.36 19.54
CA ARG A 138 -7.39 -5.29 19.13
C ARG A 138 -7.85 -6.27 18.06
N LYS A 139 -9.06 -6.83 18.19
CA LYS A 139 -9.64 -7.73 17.19
C LYS A 139 -9.81 -7.01 15.85
N ARG A 140 -10.31 -5.77 15.84
CA ARG A 140 -10.49 -5.01 14.59
C ARG A 140 -9.16 -4.68 13.92
N LEU A 141 -8.14 -4.28 14.68
CA LEU A 141 -6.79 -4.02 14.16
C LEU A 141 -6.16 -5.29 13.57
N ALA A 142 -6.34 -6.43 14.24
CA ALA A 142 -5.86 -7.72 13.74
C ALA A 142 -6.56 -8.11 12.42
N LEU A 143 -7.89 -7.96 12.33
CA LEU A 143 -8.64 -8.22 11.09
C LEU A 143 -8.22 -7.28 9.96
N HIS A 144 -8.04 -5.99 10.25
CA HIS A 144 -7.56 -5.02 9.27
C HIS A 144 -6.18 -5.42 8.74
N ARG A 145 -5.25 -5.80 9.63
CA ARG A 145 -3.92 -6.29 9.23
C ARG A 145 -3.99 -7.49 8.29
N VAL A 146 -4.75 -8.51 8.66
CA VAL A 146 -4.89 -9.71 7.83
C VAL A 146 -5.44 -9.34 6.47
N THR A 147 -6.40 -8.43 6.41
CA THR A 147 -6.97 -7.99 5.12
C THR A 147 -5.94 -7.23 4.28
N VAL A 148 -5.12 -6.36 4.88
CA VAL A 148 -4.00 -5.69 4.19
C VAL A 148 -2.98 -6.70 3.67
N GLN A 149 -2.63 -7.72 4.46
CA GLN A 149 -1.70 -8.78 4.04
C GLN A 149 -2.26 -9.60 2.87
N VAL A 150 -3.55 -9.92 2.88
CA VAL A 150 -4.21 -10.63 1.77
C VAL A 150 -4.18 -9.79 0.49
N VAL A 151 -4.51 -8.49 0.58
CA VAL A 151 -4.38 -7.57 -0.57
C VAL A 151 -2.95 -7.54 -1.08
N GLY A 152 -1.97 -7.49 -0.18
CA GLY A 152 -0.55 -7.52 -0.53
C GLY A 152 -0.10 -8.80 -1.21
N MET A 153 -0.52 -9.95 -0.69
CA MET A 153 -0.22 -11.24 -1.28
C MET A 153 -0.82 -11.36 -2.70
N ILE A 154 -2.07 -10.92 -2.88
CA ILE A 154 -2.72 -10.88 -4.19
C ILE A 154 -1.98 -9.92 -5.13
N ALA A 155 -1.63 -8.72 -4.65
CA ALA A 155 -0.90 -7.74 -5.44
C ALA A 155 0.46 -8.25 -5.91
N ILE A 156 1.26 -8.84 -5.00
CA ILE A 156 2.56 -9.42 -5.33
C ILE A 156 2.40 -10.56 -6.33
N PHE A 157 1.41 -11.43 -6.15
CA PHE A 157 1.15 -12.53 -7.06
C PHE A 157 0.77 -12.03 -8.47
N VAL A 158 -0.20 -11.12 -8.58
CA VAL A 158 -0.63 -10.54 -9.86
C VAL A 158 0.53 -9.83 -10.54
N THR A 159 1.30 -9.07 -9.77
CA THR A 159 2.48 -8.35 -10.24
C THR A 159 3.53 -9.30 -10.78
N ALA A 160 3.81 -10.39 -10.07
CA ALA A 160 4.80 -11.36 -10.49
C ALA A 160 4.38 -12.11 -11.75
N PHE A 161 3.11 -12.50 -11.82
CA PHE A 161 2.54 -13.11 -13.00
C PHE A 161 2.63 -12.17 -14.21
N TRP A 162 2.23 -10.91 -14.05
CA TRP A 162 2.31 -9.90 -15.10
C TRP A 162 3.76 -9.64 -15.54
N GLY A 163 4.68 -9.44 -14.60
CA GLY A 163 6.09 -9.20 -14.88
C GLY A 163 6.75 -10.37 -15.64
N MET A 164 6.40 -11.62 -15.30
CA MET A 164 6.87 -12.78 -16.07
C MET A 164 6.33 -12.78 -17.50
N LEU A 165 5.03 -12.52 -17.69
CA LEU A 165 4.44 -12.43 -19.03
C LEU A 165 5.12 -11.35 -19.89
N GLN A 166 5.38 -10.18 -19.30
CA GLN A 166 6.06 -9.07 -19.97
C GLN A 166 7.49 -9.44 -20.36
N ASN A 167 8.24 -10.08 -19.44
CA ASN A 167 9.60 -10.55 -19.70
C ASN A 167 9.64 -11.60 -20.82
N PHE A 168 8.69 -12.55 -20.86
CA PHE A 168 8.62 -13.57 -21.91
C PHE A 168 8.32 -12.98 -23.29
N ASN A 169 7.38 -12.04 -23.39
CA ASN A 169 7.04 -11.40 -24.67
C ASN A 169 8.24 -10.66 -25.28
N VAL A 170 9.10 -10.06 -24.45
CA VAL A 170 10.32 -9.38 -24.90
C VAL A 170 11.39 -10.37 -25.38
N SER A 171 11.45 -11.58 -24.79
CA SER A 171 12.43 -12.61 -25.19
C SER A 171 12.09 -13.36 -26.48
N ILE A 172 10.85 -13.30 -26.96
CA ILE A 172 10.37 -14.09 -28.12
C ILE A 172 10.42 -13.29 -29.43
N LEU A 173 10.61 -11.96 -29.39
CA LEU A 173 10.84 -11.16 -30.60
C LEU A 173 12.29 -11.35 -31.07
N PRO A 174 12.55 -11.96 -32.25
CA PRO A 174 13.88 -11.92 -32.84
C PRO A 174 14.20 -10.46 -33.18
N GLY A 175 15.45 -10.06 -32.94
CA GLY A 175 15.96 -8.74 -33.32
C GLY A 175 15.83 -8.44 -34.80
#